data_AF-A0A957ZKD1-F1
#
_entry.id   AF-A0A957ZKD1-F1
#
_cell.length_a   1.000
_cell.length_b   1.000
_cell.length_c   1.000
_cell.angle_alpha   90.00
_cell.angle_beta   90.00
_cell.angle_gamma   90.00
#
_symmetry.space_group_name_H-M   'P 1'
#
loop_
_entity.id
_entity.type
_entity.pdbx_description
1 polymer ?
#
loop_
_entity_poly.entity_id
_entity_poly.type
_entity_poly.pdbx_seq_one_letter_code
_entity_poly.pdbx_strand_id
1 'polypeptide(L)'
;MSVRLESTTPQRPLWIGITSRHGSPEWLQQNARNYLAMVASYRALPVAITPDQPVVLPDGEHFTPDAEGRVPDAVLDRLDGLILSGGGDVHPRYFGQEQDGAEDETIDVRRDELEIGLGQAALTRNLPVFGIC
;
A
#
# COMPACT_ATOMS: atom_id res chain seq x y z
N MET A 1 -0.91 14.54 32.97
CA MET A 1 0.05 13.46 32.66
C MET A 1 0.61 13.73 31.28
N SER A 2 1.87 14.11 31.16
CA SER A 2 2.53 14.33 29.87
C SER A 2 3.01 12.98 29.35
N VAL A 3 2.35 12.43 28.34
CA VAL A 3 2.87 11.26 27.61
C VAL A 3 4.13 11.74 26.88
N ARG A 4 5.30 11.33 27.36
CA ARG A 4 6.54 11.48 26.60
C ARG A 4 6.53 10.39 25.53
N LEU A 5 6.32 10.78 24.27
CA LEU A 5 6.66 9.94 23.15
C LEU A 5 8.19 9.86 23.12
N GLU A 6 8.75 8.78 23.64
CA GLU A 6 10.17 8.49 23.44
C GLU A 6 10.38 8.27 21.95
N SER A 7 10.97 9.26 21.26
CA SER A 7 11.32 9.13 19.85
C SER A 7 12.55 8.24 19.76
N THR A 8 12.34 6.94 19.59
CA THR A 8 13.39 6.03 19.11
C THR A 8 13.64 6.39 17.65
N THR A 9 14.61 7.25 17.40
CA THR A 9 15.05 7.53 16.04
C THR A 9 15.52 6.20 15.42
N PRO A 10 14.91 5.74 14.33
CA PRO A 10 15.24 4.43 13.78
C PRO A 10 16.68 4.41 13.26
N GLN A 11 17.39 3.29 13.48
CA GLN A 11 18.78 3.11 13.02
C GLN A 11 18.91 2.93 11.50
N ARG A 12 17.78 2.78 10.82
CA ARG A 12 17.65 2.75 9.36
C ARG A 12 16.55 3.73 8.92
N PRO A 13 16.55 4.20 7.66
CA PRO A 13 15.38 4.87 7.09
C PRO A 13 14.13 3.99 7.26
N LEU A 14 13.00 4.61 7.60
CA LEU A 14 11.71 3.93 7.64
C LEU A 14 11.34 3.49 6.23
N TRP A 15 10.79 2.29 6.07
CA TRP A 15 10.29 1.76 4.82
C TRP A 15 8.78 1.81 4.84
N ILE A 16 8.20 2.61 3.95
CA ILE A 16 6.76 2.84 3.92
C ILE A 16 6.21 2.20 2.66
N GLY A 17 5.38 1.18 2.83
CA GLY A 17 4.63 0.58 1.72
C GLY A 17 3.64 1.60 1.18
N ILE A 18 3.56 1.75 -0.14
CA ILE A 18 2.58 2.61 -0.80
C ILE A 18 1.91 1.77 -1.87
N THR A 19 0.60 1.58 -1.73
CA THR A 19 -0.16 0.85 -2.74
C THR A 19 -0.32 1.69 -4.01
N SER A 20 -0.50 1.03 -5.16
CA SER A 20 -0.82 1.69 -6.43
C SER A 20 -1.47 0.68 -7.37
N ARG A 21 -2.26 1.18 -8.32
CA ARG A 21 -2.91 0.36 -9.35
C ARG A 21 -1.90 -0.40 -10.23
N HIS A 22 -0.85 0.30 -10.64
CA HIS A 22 0.20 -0.25 -11.49
C HIS A 22 1.60 0.09 -10.96
N GLY A 23 2.53 -0.83 -11.15
CA GLY A 23 3.93 -0.71 -10.75
C GLY A 23 4.85 -0.23 -11.87
N SER A 24 4.33 0.06 -13.07
CA SER A 24 5.17 0.57 -14.16
C SER A 24 5.79 1.92 -13.77
N PRO A 25 7.06 2.20 -14.14
CA PRO A 25 7.71 3.46 -13.78
C PRO A 25 6.94 4.69 -14.24
N GLU A 26 6.36 4.64 -15.45
CA GLU A 26 5.54 5.72 -16.01
C GLU A 26 4.28 5.97 -15.18
N TRP A 27 3.57 4.90 -14.76
CA TRP A 27 2.39 5.04 -13.92
C TRP A 27 2.73 5.63 -12.56
N LEU A 28 3.78 5.13 -11.90
CA LEU A 28 4.20 5.62 -10.59
C LEU A 28 4.62 7.09 -10.66
N GLN A 29 5.31 7.49 -11.72
CA GLN A 29 5.70 8.88 -11.94
C GLN A 29 4.49 9.79 -12.19
N GLN A 30 3.47 9.32 -12.90
CA GLN A 30 2.31 10.14 -13.22
C GLN A 30 1.31 10.22 -12.05
N ASN A 31 1.05 9.08 -11.39
CA ASN A 31 -0.09 8.91 -10.48
C ASN A 31 0.33 8.78 -9.01
N ALA A 32 1.52 8.22 -8.74
CA ALA A 32 1.98 7.98 -7.36
C ALA A 32 3.03 9.00 -6.88
N ARG A 33 3.51 9.90 -7.75
CA ARG A 33 4.65 10.80 -7.47
C ARG A 33 4.51 11.61 -6.18
N ASN A 34 3.30 12.06 -5.86
CA ASN A 34 3.09 12.90 -4.68
C ASN A 34 3.25 12.07 -3.40
N TYR A 35 2.75 10.84 -3.38
CA TYR A 35 2.95 9.90 -2.27
C TYR A 35 4.45 9.58 -2.10
N LEU A 36 5.12 9.23 -3.19
CA LEU A 36 6.55 8.92 -3.21
C LEU A 36 7.40 10.10 -2.73
N ALA A 37 7.16 11.30 -3.27
CA ALA A 37 7.88 12.51 -2.92
C ALA A 37 7.65 12.93 -1.46
N MET A 38 6.41 12.80 -0.98
CA MET A 38 6.08 13.09 0.42
C MET A 38 6.83 12.18 1.36
N VAL A 39 6.80 10.87 1.17
CA VAL A 39 7.56 9.91 2.01
C VAL A 39 9.05 10.22 1.98
N ALA A 40 9.61 10.46 0.79
CA ALA A 40 11.02 10.81 0.62
C ALA A 40 11.40 12.12 1.35
N SER A 41 10.48 13.10 1.41
CA SER A 41 10.74 14.38 2.10
C SER A 41 10.96 14.23 3.61
N TYR A 42 10.46 13.14 4.21
CA TYR A 42 10.68 12.79 5.63
C TYR A 42 11.83 11.80 5.83
N ARG A 43 12.70 11.61 4.82
CA ARG A 43 13.83 10.66 4.85
C ARG A 43 13.41 9.20 5.05
N ALA A 44 12.16 8.88 4.71
CA ALA A 44 11.69 7.51 4.60
C ALA A 44 11.87 7.02 3.15
N LEU A 45 11.94 5.71 2.97
CA LEU A 45 12.03 5.06 1.67
C LEU A 45 10.65 4.52 1.28
N PRO A 46 10.07 4.98 0.17
CA PRO A 46 8.83 4.42 -0.33
C PRO A 46 9.09 3.05 -0.97
N VAL A 47 8.20 2.10 -0.68
CA VAL A 47 8.16 0.77 -1.31
C VAL A 47 6.85 0.66 -2.07
N ALA A 48 6.91 0.59 -3.39
CA ALA A 48 5.71 0.42 -4.21
C ALA A 48 5.15 -1.00 -4.05
N ILE A 49 3.85 -1.09 -3.77
CA ILE A 49 3.14 -2.36 -3.64
C ILE A 49 1.99 -2.35 -4.65
N THR A 50 2.05 -3.19 -5.67
CA THR A 50 1.08 -3.16 -6.78
C THR A 50 0.64 -4.57 -7.14
N PRO A 51 -0.57 -4.75 -7.71
CA PRO A 51 -1.06 -6.08 -8.07
C PRO A 51 -0.37 -6.66 -9.31
N ASP A 52 0.40 -5.87 -10.05
CA ASP A 52 0.92 -6.22 -11.37
C ASP A 52 2.45 -6.29 -11.49
N GLN A 53 3.19 -5.94 -10.43
CA GLN A 53 4.65 -5.98 -10.40
C GLN A 53 5.15 -6.54 -9.06
N PRO A 54 6.30 -7.24 -9.04
CA PRO A 54 6.93 -7.64 -7.79
C PRO A 54 7.21 -6.42 -6.89
N VAL A 55 6.88 -6.56 -5.61
CA VAL A 55 7.37 -5.63 -4.59
C VAL A 55 8.87 -5.84 -4.47
N VAL A 56 9.66 -4.78 -4.59
CA VAL A 56 11.12 -4.82 -4.41
C VAL A 56 11.46 -3.96 -3.21
N LEU A 57 12.05 -4.60 -2.18
CA LEU A 57 12.48 -3.91 -0.98
C LEU A 57 13.85 -3.25 -1.17
N PRO A 58 14.22 -2.25 -0.33
CA PRO A 58 15.51 -1.57 -0.46
C PRO A 58 16.73 -2.47 -0.27
N ASP A 59 16.59 -3.63 0.36
CA ASP A 59 17.64 -4.65 0.51
C ASP A 59 17.68 -5.68 -0.64
N GLY A 60 16.78 -5.55 -1.63
CA GLY A 60 16.70 -6.44 -2.79
C GLY A 60 15.81 -7.68 -2.60
N GLU A 61 15.26 -7.90 -1.41
CA GLU A 61 14.21 -8.90 -1.21
C GLU A 61 12.97 -8.53 -2.05
N HIS A 62 12.27 -9.54 -2.58
CA HIS A 62 11.11 -9.32 -3.43
C HIS A 62 9.95 -10.25 -3.13
N PHE A 63 8.74 -9.73 -3.30
CA PHE A 63 7.48 -10.44 -3.12
C PHE A 63 6.64 -10.33 -4.38
N THR A 64 6.27 -11.46 -4.96
CA THR A 64 5.55 -11.52 -6.24
C THR A 64 4.04 -11.59 -6.00
N PRO A 65 3.23 -10.73 -6.63
CA PRO A 65 1.78 -10.87 -6.62
C PRO A 65 1.32 -12.18 -7.26
N ASP A 66 0.24 -12.77 -6.75
CA ASP A 66 -0.42 -13.89 -7.41
C ASP A 66 -1.31 -13.44 -8.60
N ALA A 67 -2.01 -14.40 -9.22
CA ALA A 67 -2.88 -14.12 -10.36
C ALA A 67 -3.99 -13.12 -10.03
N GLU A 68 -4.52 -13.18 -8.81
CA GLU A 68 -5.53 -12.26 -8.29
C GLU A 68 -4.95 -10.90 -7.86
N GLY A 69 -3.62 -10.74 -7.90
CA GLY A 69 -2.93 -9.51 -7.52
C GLY A 69 -2.57 -9.42 -6.04
N ARG A 70 -2.76 -10.48 -5.26
CA ARG A 70 -2.43 -10.48 -3.82
C ARG A 70 -0.92 -10.64 -3.64
N VAL A 71 -0.35 -9.84 -2.75
CA VAL A 71 1.05 -9.94 -2.32
C VAL A 71 1.11 -10.71 -1.00
N PRO A 72 2.08 -11.62 -0.80
CA PRO A 72 2.28 -12.29 0.49
C PRO A 72 2.41 -11.28 1.65
N ASP A 73 1.62 -11.48 2.71
CA ASP A 73 1.53 -10.54 3.84
C ASP A 73 2.84 -10.42 4.65
N ALA A 74 3.75 -11.38 4.50
CA ALA A 74 5.11 -11.33 5.03
C ALA A 74 5.90 -10.07 4.59
N VAL A 75 5.51 -9.42 3.49
CA VAL A 75 6.07 -8.11 3.10
C VAL A 75 5.88 -7.07 4.22
N LEU A 76 4.76 -7.14 4.95
CA LEU A 76 4.43 -6.18 6.02
C LEU A 76 5.38 -6.29 7.20
N ASP A 77 6.02 -7.44 7.42
CA ASP A 77 6.98 -7.65 8.50
C ASP A 77 8.30 -6.88 8.27
N ARG A 78 8.49 -6.35 7.05
CA ARG A 78 9.65 -5.55 6.63
C ARG A 78 9.37 -4.05 6.66
N LEU A 79 8.10 -3.66 6.64
CA LEU A 79 7.65 -2.27 6.53
C LEU A 79 7.43 -1.65 7.91
N ASP A 80 7.66 -0.35 7.99
CA ASP A 80 7.43 0.44 9.22
C ASP A 80 6.07 1.19 9.17
N GLY A 81 5.39 1.15 8.03
CA GLY A 81 4.04 1.68 7.84
C GLY A 81 3.49 1.37 6.45
N LEU A 82 2.18 1.50 6.29
CA LEU A 82 1.46 1.26 5.03
C LEU A 82 0.60 2.47 4.68
N ILE A 83 0.74 2.95 3.44
CA ILE A 83 -0.14 3.94 2.84
C ILE A 83 -1.01 3.24 1.81
N LEU A 84 -2.33 3.33 2.00
CA LEU A 84 -3.31 2.97 0.98
C LEU A 84 -3.56 4.22 0.13
N SER A 85 -3.07 4.24 -1.10
CA SER A 85 -3.16 5.42 -1.96
C SER A 85 -4.60 5.69 -2.40
N GLY A 86 -4.84 6.89 -2.93
CA GLY A 86 -6.06 7.19 -3.69
C GLY A 86 -6.20 6.33 -4.95
N GLY A 87 -7.42 6.14 -5.41
CA GLY A 87 -7.73 5.35 -6.59
C GLY A 87 -9.23 5.26 -6.88
N GLY A 88 -9.63 4.28 -7.68
CA GLY A 88 -11.04 4.04 -8.02
C GLY A 88 -11.86 3.45 -6.87
N ASP A 89 -13.15 3.26 -7.13
CA ASP A 89 -14.08 2.70 -6.15
C ASP A 89 -13.79 1.23 -5.85
N VAL A 90 -14.04 0.85 -4.59
CA VAL A 90 -13.96 -0.55 -4.14
C VAL A 90 -15.17 -1.31 -4.66
N HIS A 91 -14.97 -2.54 -5.11
CA HIS A 91 -16.06 -3.36 -5.63
C HIS A 91 -17.16 -3.60 -4.56
N PRO A 92 -18.46 -3.42 -4.90
CA PRO A 92 -19.59 -3.58 -3.98
C PRO A 92 -19.68 -4.91 -3.21
N ARG A 93 -19.11 -5.99 -3.75
CA ARG A 93 -19.06 -7.32 -3.13
C ARG A 93 -18.41 -7.29 -1.75
N TYR A 94 -17.46 -6.40 -1.50
CA TYR A 94 -16.71 -6.35 -0.25
C TYR A 94 -17.49 -5.69 0.90
N PHE A 95 -18.59 -5.01 0.59
CA PHE A 95 -19.48 -4.40 1.58
C PHE A 95 -20.95 -4.82 1.41
N GLY A 96 -21.18 -5.96 0.74
CA GLY A 96 -22.47 -6.64 0.68
C GLY A 96 -23.55 -5.91 -0.12
N GLN A 97 -23.15 -5.10 -1.11
CA GLN A 97 -24.06 -4.39 -1.99
C GLN A 97 -24.03 -4.99 -3.40
N GLU A 98 -25.15 -4.85 -4.11
CA GLU A 98 -25.20 -5.11 -5.54
C GLU A 98 -24.49 -3.97 -6.29
N GLN A 99 -24.03 -4.26 -7.50
CA GLN A 99 -23.44 -3.25 -8.34
C GLN A 99 -24.56 -2.43 -8.99
N ASP A 100 -24.84 -1.26 -8.40
CA ASP A 100 -25.84 -0.31 -8.89
C ASP A 100 -25.19 1.04 -9.16
N GLY A 101 -25.01 1.38 -10.44
CA GLY A 101 -24.51 2.69 -10.89
C GLY A 101 -22.99 2.91 -10.86
N ALA A 102 -22.18 1.96 -10.37
CA ALA A 102 -20.73 2.04 -10.51
C ALA A 102 -20.31 1.67 -11.94
N GLU A 103 -19.43 2.47 -12.54
CA GLU A 103 -18.82 2.15 -13.84
C GLU A 103 -17.78 1.04 -13.64
N ASP A 104 -18.08 -0.17 -14.14
CA ASP A 104 -17.20 -1.36 -14.05
C ASP A 104 -15.74 -1.09 -14.39
N GLU A 105 -15.52 -0.16 -15.32
CA GLU A 105 -14.22 0.22 -15.86
C GLU A 105 -13.32 0.95 -14.84
N THR A 106 -13.93 1.50 -13.79
CA THR A 106 -13.25 2.26 -12.73
C THR A 106 -12.83 1.38 -11.55
N ILE A 107 -13.43 0.20 -11.41
CA ILE A 107 -13.16 -0.75 -10.33
C ILE A 107 -11.93 -1.60 -10.68
N ASP A 108 -11.00 -1.72 -9.74
CA ASP A 108 -9.84 -2.59 -9.87
C ASP A 108 -9.88 -3.70 -8.82
N VAL A 109 -10.49 -4.83 -9.21
CA VAL A 109 -10.66 -5.98 -8.30
C VAL A 109 -9.33 -6.55 -7.81
N ARG A 110 -8.27 -6.50 -8.63
CA ARG A 110 -6.96 -7.02 -8.22
C ARG A 110 -6.33 -6.11 -7.18
N ARG A 111 -6.53 -4.79 -7.31
CA ARG A 111 -6.17 -3.83 -6.27
C ARG A 111 -7.02 -4.01 -5.01
N ASP A 112 -8.32 -4.25 -5.13
CA ASP A 112 -9.18 -4.52 -3.96
C ASP A 112 -8.69 -5.74 -3.18
N GLU A 113 -8.41 -6.86 -3.86
CA GLU A 113 -7.84 -8.07 -3.23
C GLU A 113 -6.52 -7.77 -2.51
N LEU A 114 -5.64 -6.98 -3.13
CA LEU A 114 -4.37 -6.55 -2.55
C LEU A 114 -4.58 -5.67 -1.30
N GLU A 115 -5.34 -4.58 -1.43
CA GLU A 115 -5.48 -3.57 -0.37
C GLU A 115 -6.30 -4.08 0.81
N ILE A 116 -7.36 -4.85 0.57
CA ILE A 116 -8.17 -5.44 1.64
C ILE A 116 -7.35 -6.49 2.38
N GLY A 117 -6.64 -7.37 1.66
CA GLY A 117 -5.79 -8.39 2.28
C GLY A 117 -4.66 -7.78 3.11
N LEU A 118 -3.91 -6.83 2.55
CA LEU A 118 -2.84 -6.14 3.27
C LEU A 118 -3.37 -5.27 4.41
N GLY A 119 -4.52 -4.63 4.25
CA GLY A 119 -5.17 -3.83 5.29
C GLY A 119 -5.52 -4.68 6.51
N GLN A 120 -6.18 -5.82 6.32
CA GLN A 120 -6.50 -6.76 7.40
C GLN A 120 -5.24 -7.29 8.09
N ALA A 121 -4.22 -7.66 7.30
CA ALA A 121 -2.96 -8.17 7.79
C ALA A 121 -2.15 -7.11 8.57
N ALA A 122 -2.17 -5.85 8.13
CA ALA A 122 -1.53 -4.72 8.78
C ALA A 122 -2.19 -4.39 10.12
N LEU A 123 -3.52 -4.36 10.17
CA LEU A 123 -4.28 -4.15 11.41
C LEU A 123 -4.00 -5.24 12.44
N THR A 124 -3.93 -6.50 12.02
CA THR A 124 -3.58 -7.63 12.91
C THR A 124 -2.19 -7.46 13.53
N ARG A 125 -1.26 -6.82 12.82
CA ARG A 125 0.12 -6.55 13.27
C ARG A 125 0.28 -5.25 14.07
N ASN A 126 -0.77 -4.44 14.20
CA ASN A 126 -0.68 -3.04 14.65
C ASN A 126 0.33 -2.21 13.83
N LEU A 127 0.49 -2.53 12.54
CA LEU A 127 1.28 -1.70 11.63
C LEU A 127 0.54 -0.37 11.42
N PRO A 128 1.21 0.79 11.49
CA PRO A 128 0.57 2.07 11.18
C PRO A 128 0.04 2.09 9.74
N VAL A 129 -1.26 2.36 9.58
CA VAL A 129 -1.93 2.47 8.27
C VAL A 129 -2.46 3.88 8.06
N PHE A 130 -2.24 4.44 6.87
CA PHE A 130 -2.82 5.71 6.45
C PHE A 130 -3.51 5.57 5.09
N GLY A 131 -4.83 5.76 5.06
CA GLY A 131 -5.62 5.73 3.82
C GLY A 131 -5.86 7.13 3.27
N ILE A 132 -5.72 7.29 1.95
CA ILE A 132 -5.90 8.55 1.21
C ILE A 132 -6.86 8.28 0.05
N CYS A 133 -7.78 9.22 -0.22
CA CYS A 133 -8.74 9.14 -1.32
C CYS A 133 -8.24 9.93 -2.54
#